data_AF-A0A953WP75-F1
#
_entry.id   AF-A0A953WP75-F1
#
_cell.length_a   1.000
_cell.length_b   1.000
_cell.length_c   1.000
_cell.angle_alpha   90.00
_cell.angle_beta   90.00
_cell.angle_gamma   90.00
#
_symmetry.space_group_name_H-M   'P 1'
#
loop_
_entity.id
_entity.type
_entity.pdbx_description
1 polymer ?
#
loop_
_entity_poly.entity_id
_entity_poly.type
_entity_poly.pdbx_seq_one_letter_code
_entity_poly.pdbx_strand_id
1 'polypeptide(L)'
;SRMHERVTGVTPSGQPYAASDPALLNWVQATATFGFLEAYAAYVAPLTDTERDSCYRDAKAGAALYGATGSPASLEEQRAFFAEMLPRLEPSEIVFEFLSIMKKAPAFPQPAQLAQHSLVRAAVDIVPRDVRKILGLAPRYGLRPFEGRVVRRMGRRPERIKLRSSPPIQACLRLGLPEDYLYRR
;
A
#
# COMPACT_ATOMS: atom_id res chain seq x y z
N SER A 1 9.10 1.34 -17.97
CA SER A 1 10.03 1.86 -16.95
C SER A 1 11.27 0.98 -16.99
N ARG A 2 12.46 1.57 -17.17
CA ARG A 2 13.72 0.85 -17.47
C ARG A 2 14.08 -0.28 -16.49
N MET A 3 13.59 -0.22 -15.24
CA MET A 3 13.79 -1.30 -14.28
C MET A 3 12.83 -2.47 -14.49
N HIS A 4 11.56 -2.20 -14.79
CA HIS A 4 10.54 -3.24 -15.04
C HIS A 4 10.81 -4.02 -16.33
N GLU A 5 11.35 -3.36 -17.35
CA GLU A 5 11.74 -3.97 -18.64
C GLU A 5 12.81 -5.07 -18.49
N ARG A 6 13.57 -5.05 -17.38
CA ARG A 6 14.63 -6.03 -17.11
C ARG A 6 14.15 -7.23 -16.29
N VAL A 7 12.90 -7.21 -15.83
CA VAL A 7 12.37 -8.25 -14.93
C VAL A 7 11.39 -9.11 -15.71
N THR A 8 11.87 -10.28 -16.10
CA THR A 8 11.07 -11.34 -16.72
C THR A 8 11.30 -12.64 -15.95
N GLY A 9 10.36 -13.57 -16.06
CA GLY A 9 10.47 -14.86 -15.39
C GLY A 9 9.35 -15.80 -15.76
N VAL A 10 9.24 -16.88 -15.00
CA VAL A 10 8.19 -17.90 -15.15
C VAL A 10 7.58 -18.14 -13.77
N THR A 11 6.26 -18.17 -13.68
CA THR A 11 5.55 -18.50 -12.45
C THR A 11 5.82 -19.96 -12.05
N PRO A 12 5.58 -20.34 -10.78
CA PRO A 12 5.64 -21.75 -10.38
C PRO A 12 4.75 -22.69 -11.21
N SER A 13 3.66 -22.15 -11.77
CA SER A 13 2.74 -22.85 -12.69
C SER A 13 3.21 -22.87 -14.15
N GLY A 14 4.41 -22.37 -14.45
CA GLY A 14 4.99 -22.41 -15.80
C GLY A 14 4.59 -21.25 -16.72
N GLN A 15 3.87 -20.25 -16.22
CA GLN A 15 3.44 -19.12 -17.04
C GLN A 15 4.56 -18.09 -17.19
N PRO A 16 4.96 -17.71 -18.41
CA PRO A 16 5.92 -16.63 -18.59
C PRO A 16 5.29 -15.31 -18.13
N TYR A 17 6.08 -14.44 -17.50
CA TYR A 17 5.65 -13.11 -17.13
C TYR A 17 6.75 -12.07 -17.37
N ALA A 18 6.32 -10.83 -17.59
CA ALA A 18 7.18 -9.66 -17.65
C ALA A 18 6.64 -8.59 -16.71
N ALA A 19 7.48 -7.99 -15.86
CA ALA A 19 7.04 -6.94 -14.95
C ALA A 19 6.63 -5.65 -15.67
N SER A 20 6.96 -5.52 -16.97
CA SER A 20 6.50 -4.45 -17.84
C SER A 20 5.12 -4.70 -18.48
N ASP A 21 4.49 -5.85 -18.22
CA ASP A 21 3.12 -6.12 -18.68
C ASP A 21 2.14 -5.07 -18.12
N PRO A 22 1.46 -4.29 -18.98
CA PRO A 22 0.50 -3.28 -18.53
C PRO A 22 -0.59 -3.83 -17.59
N ALA A 23 -1.06 -5.06 -17.79
CA ALA A 23 -2.07 -5.65 -16.91
C ALA A 23 -1.52 -5.90 -15.50
N LEU A 24 -0.27 -6.36 -15.39
CA LEU A 24 0.40 -6.53 -14.10
C LEU A 24 0.73 -5.18 -13.46
N LEU A 25 1.14 -4.19 -14.25
CA LEU A 25 1.37 -2.83 -13.76
C LEU A 25 0.09 -2.19 -13.21
N ASN A 26 -1.04 -2.36 -13.91
CA ASN A 26 -2.35 -1.91 -13.44
C ASN A 26 -2.73 -2.57 -12.11
N TRP A 27 -2.50 -3.88 -11.98
CA TRP A 27 -2.78 -4.63 -10.75
C TRP A 27 -1.91 -4.17 -9.57
N VAL A 28 -0.59 -4.01 -9.80
CA VAL A 28 0.34 -3.51 -8.78
C VAL A 28 -0.06 -2.10 -8.34
N GLN A 29 -0.42 -1.23 -9.28
CA GLN A 29 -0.82 0.12 -8.94
C GLN A 29 -2.15 0.17 -8.15
N ALA A 30 -3.13 -0.64 -8.55
CA ALA A 30 -4.41 -0.72 -7.85
C ALA A 30 -4.23 -1.22 -6.41
N THR A 31 -3.42 -2.26 -6.22
CA THR A 31 -3.12 -2.83 -4.88
C THR A 31 -2.23 -1.91 -4.03
N ALA A 32 -1.29 -1.18 -4.63
CA ALA A 32 -0.49 -0.18 -3.94
C ALA A 32 -1.36 0.96 -3.40
N THR A 33 -2.20 1.55 -4.27
CA THR A 33 -3.13 2.63 -3.88
C THR A 33 -4.09 2.17 -2.78
N PHE A 34 -4.68 0.98 -2.93
CA PHE A 34 -5.49 0.34 -1.89
C PHE A 34 -4.72 0.20 -0.56
N GLY A 35 -3.50 -0.34 -0.60
CA GLY A 35 -2.68 -0.56 0.59
C GLY A 35 -2.35 0.73 1.34
N PHE A 36 -1.98 1.79 0.61
CA PHE A 36 -1.71 3.09 1.22
C PHE A 36 -2.97 3.70 1.84
N LEU A 37 -4.10 3.67 1.12
CA LEU A 37 -5.37 4.21 1.59
C LEU A 37 -5.89 3.49 2.82
N GLU A 38 -5.95 2.16 2.81
CA GLU A 38 -6.45 1.39 3.94
C GLU A 38 -5.52 1.45 5.15
N ALA A 39 -4.20 1.47 4.94
CA ALA A 39 -3.26 1.67 6.05
C ALA A 39 -3.45 3.04 6.71
N TYR A 40 -3.59 4.10 5.91
CA TYR A 40 -3.85 5.44 6.42
C TYR A 40 -5.20 5.50 7.16
N ALA A 41 -6.27 5.01 6.53
CA ALA A 41 -7.62 4.99 7.12
C ALA A 41 -7.69 4.20 8.43
N ALA A 42 -7.00 3.06 8.51
CA ALA A 42 -7.02 2.19 9.68
C ALA A 42 -6.16 2.71 10.83
N TYR A 43 -5.00 3.32 10.54
CA TYR A 43 -3.98 3.58 11.55
C TYR A 43 -3.65 5.05 11.79
N VAL A 44 -4.03 5.95 10.88
CA VAL A 44 -3.78 7.40 10.96
C VAL A 44 -5.09 8.13 11.24
N ALA A 45 -5.92 8.33 10.22
CA ALA A 45 -7.17 9.09 10.30
C ALA A 45 -8.21 8.51 9.33
N PRO A 46 -9.51 8.50 9.68
CA PRO A 46 -10.55 8.03 8.77
C PRO A 46 -10.60 8.89 7.50
N LEU A 47 -10.90 8.26 6.36
CA LEU A 47 -11.10 8.91 5.08
C LEU A 47 -12.54 8.72 4.62
N THR A 48 -13.15 9.80 4.11
CA THR A 48 -14.42 9.78 3.39
C THR A 48 -14.26 9.14 2.01
N ASP A 49 -15.37 8.73 1.40
CA ASP A 49 -15.35 8.16 0.04
C ASP A 49 -14.86 9.18 -0.99
N THR A 50 -15.19 10.46 -0.83
CA THR A 50 -14.71 11.54 -1.71
C THR A 50 -13.19 11.74 -1.63
N GLU A 51 -12.61 11.64 -0.42
CA GLU A 51 -11.15 11.71 -0.24
C GLU A 51 -10.48 10.49 -0.89
N ARG A 52 -11.06 9.29 -0.71
CA ARG A 52 -10.56 8.06 -1.33
C ARG A 52 -10.61 8.15 -2.86
N ASP A 53 -11.71 8.63 -3.44
CA ASP A 53 -11.83 8.84 -4.89
C ASP A 53 -10.81 9.85 -5.43
N SER A 54 -10.55 10.92 -4.68
CA SER A 54 -9.50 11.89 -5.04
C SER A 54 -8.13 11.23 -5.10
N CYS A 55 -7.80 10.37 -4.12
CA CYS A 55 -6.54 9.65 -4.14
C CYS A 55 -6.38 8.70 -5.35
N TYR A 56 -7.42 7.96 -5.75
CA TYR A 56 -7.34 7.12 -6.95
C TYR A 56 -7.13 7.95 -8.22
N ARG A 57 -7.84 9.08 -8.33
CA ARG A 57 -7.71 9.99 -9.47
C ARG A 57 -6.32 10.59 -9.57
N ASP A 58 -5.77 11.08 -8.45
CA ASP A 58 -4.44 11.67 -8.40
C ASP A 58 -3.34 10.64 -8.70
N ALA A 59 -3.53 9.41 -8.21
CA ALA A 59 -2.60 8.31 -8.46
C ALA A 59 -2.55 7.90 -9.94
N LYS A 60 -3.64 8.04 -10.69
CA LYS A 60 -3.75 7.61 -12.10
C LYS A 60 -2.82 8.36 -13.04
N ALA A 61 -2.65 9.68 -12.85
CA ALA A 61 -1.75 10.48 -13.69
C ALA A 61 -0.30 10.02 -13.54
N GLY A 62 0.15 9.81 -12.30
CA GLY A 62 1.47 9.24 -12.03
C GLY A 62 1.61 7.80 -12.53
N ALA A 63 0.56 7.00 -12.40
CA ALA A 63 0.50 5.61 -12.86
C ALA A 63 0.78 5.44 -14.36
N ALA A 64 0.14 6.28 -15.17
CA ALA A 64 0.28 6.25 -16.61
C ALA A 64 1.74 6.48 -17.06
N LEU A 65 2.51 7.31 -16.35
CA LEU A 65 3.90 7.63 -16.69
C LEU A 65 4.84 6.43 -16.65
N TYR A 66 4.50 5.37 -15.90
CA TYR A 66 5.30 4.16 -15.83
C TYR A 66 4.62 2.92 -16.42
N GLY A 67 3.48 3.10 -17.10
CA GLY A 67 2.81 2.07 -17.91
C GLY A 67 1.53 1.49 -17.32
N ALA A 68 1.11 1.90 -16.12
CA ALA A 68 -0.14 1.49 -15.49
C ALA A 68 -1.32 2.36 -15.98
N THR A 69 -1.66 2.25 -17.28
CA THR A 69 -2.65 3.12 -17.93
C THR A 69 -4.11 2.74 -17.64
N GLY A 70 -4.35 1.53 -17.13
CA GLY A 70 -5.67 1.00 -16.79
C GLY A 70 -5.93 0.88 -15.29
N SER A 71 -5.18 1.62 -14.45
CA SER A 71 -5.44 1.63 -13.01
C SER A 71 -6.76 2.34 -12.66
N PRO A 72 -7.49 1.89 -11.62
CA PRO A 72 -8.72 2.52 -11.16
C PRO A 72 -8.57 4.01 -10.85
N ALA A 73 -9.59 4.80 -11.19
CA ALA A 73 -9.70 6.23 -10.90
C ALA A 73 -10.68 6.57 -9.77
N SER A 74 -11.40 5.57 -9.24
CA SER A 74 -12.38 5.72 -8.17
C SER A 74 -12.45 4.45 -7.31
N LEU A 75 -13.13 4.55 -6.16
CA LEU A 75 -13.49 3.40 -5.32
C LEU A 75 -14.38 2.41 -6.07
N GLU A 76 -15.30 2.88 -6.92
CA GLU A 76 -16.17 2.00 -7.70
C GLU A 76 -15.36 1.17 -8.69
N GLU A 77 -14.52 1.83 -9.49
CA GLU A 77 -13.62 1.15 -10.43
C GLU A 77 -12.68 0.20 -9.70
N GLN A 78 -12.19 0.57 -8.52
CA GLN A 78 -11.33 -0.31 -7.74
C GLN A 78 -12.05 -1.57 -7.26
N ARG A 79 -13.28 -1.44 -6.77
CA ARG A 79 -14.08 -2.61 -6.35
C ARG A 79 -14.36 -3.53 -7.53
N ALA A 80 -14.70 -2.97 -8.69
CA ALA A 80 -14.89 -3.74 -9.92
C ALA A 80 -13.61 -4.47 -10.33
N PHE A 81 -12.48 -3.75 -10.39
CA PHE A 81 -11.17 -4.33 -10.72
C PHE A 81 -10.78 -5.46 -9.76
N PHE A 82 -11.04 -5.29 -8.46
CA PHE A 82 -10.72 -6.32 -7.47
C PHE A 82 -11.66 -7.53 -7.60
N ALA A 83 -12.93 -7.32 -7.92
CA ALA A 83 -13.87 -8.41 -8.17
C ALA A 83 -13.47 -9.26 -9.38
N GLU A 84 -12.95 -8.63 -10.44
CA GLU A 84 -12.42 -9.33 -11.63
C GLU A 84 -11.14 -10.13 -11.31
N MET A 85 -10.28 -9.60 -10.44
CA MET A 85 -9.03 -10.24 -10.07
C MET A 85 -9.19 -11.35 -9.02
N LEU A 86 -10.22 -11.27 -8.17
CA LEU A 86 -10.41 -12.17 -7.04
C LEU A 86 -10.40 -13.67 -7.42
N PRO A 87 -11.07 -14.14 -8.50
CA PRO A 87 -11.05 -15.55 -8.89
C PRO A 87 -9.69 -16.05 -9.40
N ARG A 88 -8.76 -15.13 -9.71
CA ARG A 88 -7.42 -15.45 -10.22
C ARG A 88 -6.39 -15.58 -9.10
N LEU A 89 -6.76 -15.24 -7.86
CA LEU A 89 -5.87 -15.35 -6.71
C LEU A 89 -5.79 -16.81 -6.25
N GLU A 90 -4.58 -17.23 -5.88
CA GLU A 90 -4.30 -18.57 -5.37
C GLU A 90 -3.39 -18.51 -4.14
N PRO A 91 -3.42 -19.54 -3.27
CA PRO A 91 -2.39 -19.71 -2.26
C PRO A 91 -1.02 -19.83 -2.92
N SER A 92 -0.01 -19.14 -2.38
CA SER A 92 1.36 -19.20 -2.90
C SER A 92 2.38 -19.11 -1.78
N GLU A 93 3.33 -20.06 -1.76
CA GLU A 93 4.44 -20.07 -0.79
C GLU A 93 5.30 -18.79 -0.87
N ILE A 94 5.34 -18.15 -2.05
CA ILE A 94 6.02 -16.88 -2.30
C ILE A 94 5.50 -15.78 -1.35
N VAL A 95 4.20 -15.80 -1.00
CA VAL A 95 3.62 -14.84 -0.05
C VAL A 95 4.23 -15.01 1.34
N PHE A 96 4.39 -16.25 1.80
CA PHE A 96 4.94 -16.52 3.14
C PHE A 96 6.45 -16.26 3.20
N GLU A 97 7.18 -16.57 2.12
CA GLU A 97 8.58 -16.19 1.97
C GLU A 97 8.73 -14.66 2.03
N PHE A 98 7.92 -13.92 1.26
CA PHE A 98 7.92 -12.46 1.28
C PHE A 98 7.65 -11.90 2.67
N LEU A 99 6.66 -12.42 3.40
CA LEU A 99 6.37 -12.01 4.78
C LEU A 99 7.53 -12.32 5.75
N SER A 100 8.29 -13.39 5.52
CA SER A 100 9.48 -13.74 6.29
C SER A 100 10.61 -12.74 6.03
N ILE A 101 10.87 -12.42 4.76
CA ILE A 101 11.87 -11.43 4.34
C ILE A 101 11.52 -10.06 4.92
N MET A 102 10.27 -9.61 4.76
CA MET A 102 9.81 -8.31 5.25
C MET A 102 9.87 -8.15 6.77
N LYS A 103 9.89 -9.24 7.54
CA LYS A 103 10.10 -9.17 9.01
C LYS A 103 11.57 -9.03 9.37
N LYS A 104 12.46 -9.64 8.57
CA LYS A 104 13.91 -9.73 8.84
C LYS A 104 14.71 -8.58 8.22
N ALA A 105 14.20 -7.96 7.15
CA ALA A 105 14.88 -6.86 6.47
C ALA A 105 15.18 -5.72 7.46
N PRO A 106 16.41 -5.18 7.50
CA PRO A 106 16.78 -4.13 8.44
C PRO A 106 16.25 -2.77 7.96
N ALA A 107 14.93 -2.54 8.06
CA ALA A 107 14.31 -1.29 7.65
C ALA A 107 14.44 -0.19 8.71
N PHE A 108 14.68 -0.55 9.97
CA PHE A 108 14.83 0.39 11.09
C PHE A 108 16.07 0.06 11.94
N PRO A 109 16.70 1.07 12.57
CA PRO A 109 17.76 0.81 13.54
C PRO A 109 17.20 0.06 14.76
N GLN A 110 18.03 -0.75 15.42
CA GLN A 110 17.65 -1.31 16.72
C GLN A 110 17.57 -0.18 17.78
N PRO A 111 16.58 -0.20 18.68
CA PRO A 111 15.57 -1.25 18.93
C PRO A 111 14.26 -1.09 18.14
N ALA A 112 14.12 -0.07 17.28
CA ALA A 112 12.89 0.18 16.51
C ALA A 112 12.53 -0.96 15.54
N GLN A 113 13.49 -1.83 15.20
CA GLN A 113 13.27 -3.07 14.47
C GLN A 113 12.15 -3.95 15.07
N LEU A 114 11.92 -3.92 16.38
CA LEU A 114 10.82 -4.67 17.02
C LEU A 114 9.43 -4.20 16.54
N ALA A 115 9.29 -2.93 16.15
CA ALA A 115 8.04 -2.39 15.63
C ALA A 115 7.74 -2.92 14.21
N GLN A 116 8.76 -3.31 13.45
CA GLN A 116 8.60 -3.79 12.07
C GLN A 116 7.70 -5.03 11.98
N HIS A 117 7.82 -5.96 12.94
CA HIS A 117 6.94 -7.13 13.00
C HIS A 117 5.47 -6.73 13.12
N SER A 118 5.17 -5.69 13.93
CA SER A 118 3.82 -5.18 14.09
C SER A 118 3.33 -4.47 12.82
N LEU A 119 4.20 -3.76 12.11
CA LEU A 119 3.86 -3.11 10.83
C LEU A 119 3.52 -4.13 9.74
N VAL A 120 4.28 -5.24 9.63
CA VAL A 120 3.97 -6.33 8.69
C VAL A 120 2.62 -6.97 9.03
N ARG A 121 2.35 -7.20 10.33
CA ARG A 121 1.06 -7.73 10.79
C ARG A 121 -0.10 -6.77 10.51
N ALA A 122 0.13 -5.47 10.65
CA ALA A 122 -0.84 -4.42 10.31
C ALA A 122 -1.16 -4.40 8.81
N ALA A 123 -0.15 -4.55 7.95
CA ALA A 123 -0.34 -4.68 6.51
C ALA A 123 -1.17 -5.92 6.13
N VAL A 124 -1.03 -7.04 6.84
CA VAL A 124 -1.89 -8.22 6.63
C VAL A 124 -3.33 -7.96 7.10
N ASP A 125 -3.53 -7.19 8.16
CA ASP A 125 -4.85 -6.98 8.75
C ASP A 125 -5.78 -6.09 7.92
N ILE A 126 -5.23 -5.19 7.10
CA ILE A 126 -6.00 -4.38 6.15
C ILE A 126 -6.47 -5.19 4.93
N VAL A 127 -5.94 -6.40 4.72
CA VAL A 127 -6.38 -7.27 3.62
C VAL A 127 -7.78 -7.82 3.92
N PRO A 128 -8.72 -7.75 2.95
CA PRO A 128 -10.07 -8.30 3.12
C PRO A 128 -10.06 -9.76 3.57
N ARG A 129 -11.00 -10.14 4.42
CA ARG A 129 -11.03 -11.48 5.03
C ARG A 129 -11.07 -12.60 4.00
N ASP A 130 -11.82 -12.42 2.91
CA ASP A 130 -11.95 -13.46 1.89
C ASP A 130 -10.68 -13.60 1.05
N VAL A 131 -10.00 -12.49 0.75
CA VAL A 131 -8.66 -12.52 0.14
C VAL A 131 -7.66 -13.22 1.06
N ARG A 132 -7.69 -12.95 2.37
CA ARG A 132 -6.84 -13.65 3.34
C ARG A 132 -7.07 -15.15 3.35
N LYS A 133 -8.33 -15.60 3.24
CA LYS A 133 -8.65 -17.03 3.15
C LYS A 133 -8.06 -17.65 1.89
N ILE A 134 -8.24 -17.02 0.73
CA ILE A 134 -7.69 -17.49 -0.55
C ILE A 134 -6.15 -17.58 -0.48
N LEU A 135 -5.49 -16.58 0.10
CA LEU A 135 -4.03 -16.56 0.21
C LEU A 135 -3.45 -17.42 1.35
N GLY A 136 -4.28 -18.11 2.14
CA GLY A 136 -3.82 -18.90 3.29
C GLY A 136 -3.31 -18.08 4.48
N LEU A 137 -3.66 -16.78 4.54
CA LEU A 137 -3.26 -15.87 5.62
C LEU A 137 -4.13 -16.07 6.86
N ALA A 138 -3.84 -17.14 7.61
CA ALA A 138 -4.47 -17.45 8.88
C ALA A 138 -4.40 -16.29 9.90
N PRO A 139 -5.29 -16.23 10.90
CA PRO A 139 -5.33 -15.14 11.90
C PRO A 139 -3.98 -14.85 12.59
N ARG A 140 -3.09 -15.85 12.69
CA ARG A 140 -1.74 -15.68 13.25
C ARG A 140 -0.87 -14.65 12.53
N TYR A 141 -1.15 -14.33 11.26
CA TYR A 141 -0.41 -13.36 10.46
C TYR A 141 -0.89 -11.91 10.65
N GLY A 142 -2.12 -11.69 11.14
CA GLY A 142 -2.69 -10.37 11.44
C GLY A 142 -2.22 -9.81 12.80
N LEU A 143 -2.67 -8.62 13.21
CA LEU A 143 -2.26 -8.02 14.49
C LEU A 143 -2.82 -8.80 15.67
N ARG A 144 -2.05 -8.85 16.75
CA ARG A 144 -2.60 -9.23 18.06
C ARG A 144 -3.43 -8.07 18.62
N PRO A 145 -4.47 -8.33 19.44
CA PRO A 145 -5.35 -7.27 19.96
C PRO A 145 -4.61 -6.10 20.63
N PHE A 146 -3.52 -6.36 21.35
CA PHE A 146 -2.70 -5.32 21.98
C PHE A 146 -1.84 -4.53 20.97
N GLU A 147 -1.26 -5.20 19.98
CA GLU A 147 -0.43 -4.57 18.94
C GLU A 147 -1.25 -3.54 18.14
N GLY A 148 -2.51 -3.83 17.83
CA GLY A 148 -3.36 -2.91 17.09
C GLY A 148 -3.58 -1.56 17.78
N ARG A 149 -3.65 -1.53 19.11
CA ARG A 149 -3.72 -0.27 19.87
C ARG A 149 -2.43 0.53 19.79
N VAL A 150 -1.28 -0.14 19.83
CA VAL A 150 0.04 0.49 19.71
C VAL A 150 0.22 1.09 18.32
N VAL A 151 -0.08 0.32 17.26
CA VAL A 151 0.05 0.77 15.87
C VAL A 151 -0.83 2.00 15.61
N ARG A 152 -2.10 1.98 16.03
CA ARG A 152 -2.99 3.16 15.90
C ARG A 152 -2.46 4.39 16.66
N ARG A 153 -1.87 4.18 17.84
CA ARG A 153 -1.29 5.29 18.63
C ARG A 153 -0.03 5.85 17.99
N MET A 154 0.78 5.02 17.33
CA MET A 154 1.94 5.44 16.55
C MET A 154 1.52 6.16 15.27
N GLY A 155 0.58 5.62 14.49
CA GLY A 155 0.13 6.21 13.22
C GLY A 155 -0.55 7.57 13.37
N ARG A 156 -1.20 7.85 14.51
CA ARG A 156 -1.83 9.16 14.81
C ARG A 156 -0.86 10.28 15.21
N ARG A 157 0.41 9.97 15.47
CA ARG A 157 1.41 10.96 15.94
C ARG A 157 2.11 11.74 14.83
N PRO A 158 2.50 11.15 13.67
CA PRO A 158 3.21 11.82 12.59
C PRO A 158 2.48 13.03 11.99
N GLU A 159 1.14 13.04 11.91
CA GLU A 159 0.42 14.22 11.42
C GLU A 159 0.63 15.48 12.29
N ARG A 160 1.12 15.29 13.52
CA ARG A 160 1.44 16.38 14.43
C ARG A 160 2.90 16.85 14.31
N ILE A 161 3.74 16.14 13.54
CA ILE A 161 5.16 16.45 13.39
C ILE A 161 5.36 17.17 12.05
N LYS A 162 5.44 18.50 12.11
CA LYS A 162 5.75 19.34 10.95
C LYS A 162 7.25 19.30 10.68
N LEU A 163 7.67 18.52 9.69
CA LEU A 163 9.06 18.53 9.21
C LEU A 163 9.17 19.48 8.03
N ARG A 164 10.01 20.52 8.14
CA ARG A 164 10.27 21.47 7.04
C ARG A 164 10.73 20.78 5.75
N SER A 165 11.38 19.62 5.87
CA SER A 165 11.81 18.78 4.75
C SER A 165 10.71 17.92 4.12
N SER A 166 9.50 17.91 4.70
CA SER A 166 8.41 17.08 4.18
C SER A 166 7.90 17.59 2.83
N PRO A 167 7.47 16.70 1.92
CA PRO A 167 6.92 17.11 0.62
C PRO A 167 5.78 18.14 0.69
N PRO A 168 4.81 18.06 1.62
CA PRO A 168 3.75 19.07 1.74
C PRO A 168 4.29 20.48 2.04
N ILE A 169 5.22 20.61 2.99
CA ILE A 169 5.81 21.91 3.34
C ILE A 169 6.67 22.43 2.19
N GLN A 170 7.45 21.56 1.54
CA GLN A 170 8.23 21.93 0.36
C GLN A 170 7.35 22.37 -0.81
N ALA A 171 6.17 21.76 -0.99
CA ALA A 171 5.20 22.18 -1.99
C ALA A 171 4.60 23.55 -1.67
N CYS A 172 4.20 23.82 -0.42
CA CYS A 172 3.77 25.14 0.03
C CYS A 172 4.84 26.21 -0.28
N LEU A 173 6.08 25.94 0.10
CA LEU A 173 7.20 26.86 -0.11
C LEU A 173 7.46 27.13 -1.60
N ARG A 174 7.39 26.11 -2.48
CA ARG A 174 7.50 26.29 -3.94
C ARG A 174 6.38 27.15 -4.53
N LEU A 175 5.20 27.11 -3.92
CA LEU A 175 4.03 27.91 -4.32
C LEU A 175 3.98 29.29 -3.65
N GLY A 176 5.00 29.66 -2.86
CA GLY A 176 5.02 30.94 -2.12
C GLY A 176 4.02 31.00 -0.96
N LEU A 177 3.50 29.86 -0.52
CA LEU A 177 2.54 29.75 0.58
C LEU A 177 3.26 29.52 1.92
N PRO A 178 2.66 29.95 3.05
CA PRO A 178 3.19 29.65 4.38
C PRO A 178 3.42 28.14 4.60
N GLU A 179 4.45 27.78 5.36
CA GLU A 179 4.81 26.38 5.64
C GLU A 179 3.67 25.55 6.26
N ASP A 180 2.76 26.20 6.96
CA ASP A 180 1.63 25.58 7.62
C ASP A 180 0.32 25.70 6.83
N TYR A 181 0.35 26.23 5.60
CA TYR A 181 -0.85 26.48 4.78
C TYR A 181 -1.77 25.26 4.67
N LEU A 182 -1.21 24.08 4.39
CA LEU A 182 -1.97 22.81 4.29
C LEU A 182 -2.49 22.27 5.63
N TYR A 183 -2.09 22.87 6.76
CA TYR A 183 -2.45 22.43 8.11
C TYR A 183 -3.36 23.42 8.84
N ARG A 184 -3.67 24.58 8.23
CA ARG A 184 -4.66 25.53 8.74
C ARG A 184 -6.04 25.05 8.26
N ARG A 185 -6.73 24.30 9.12
CA ARG A 185 -8.17 24.02 8.94
C ARG A 185 -8.99 25.21 9.40
#